data_AF-A0A9W6CK67-F1
#
_entry.id   AF-A0A9W6CK67-F1
#
_cell.length_a   1.000
_cell.length_b   1.000
_cell.length_c   1.000
_cell.angle_alpha   90.00
_cell.angle_beta   90.00
_cell.angle_gamma   90.00
#
_symmetry.space_group_name_H-M   'P 1'
#
loop_
_entity.id
_entity.type
_entity.pdbx_description
1 polymer ?
#
loop_
_entity_poly.entity_id
_entity_poly.type
_entity_poly.pdbx_seq_one_letter_code
_entity_poly.pdbx_strand_id
1 'polypeptide(L)'
;MKKPTPDPAGERVVAPKAKPFTLRADAPHLPAAFSVAEHAAVQALAAGMASPEQQQLALDWIIHRAARTYDLSFRDADTHGTAFAEGRRFTGLQVVRMLNTRLVLETRPATEEPK
;
A
#
# COMPACT_ATOMS: atom_id res chain seq x y z
N MET A 1 52.23 -0.86 15.77
CA MET A 1 50.92 -0.38 15.29
C MET A 1 51.17 0.57 14.13
N LYS A 2 50.84 0.17 12.90
CA LYS A 2 51.10 0.95 11.68
C LYS A 2 50.13 2.13 11.64
N LYS A 3 50.65 3.36 11.52
CA LYS A 3 49.82 4.54 11.21
C LYS A 3 49.23 4.35 9.80
N PRO A 4 47.97 4.74 9.56
CA PRO A 4 47.38 4.66 8.23
C PRO A 4 48.08 5.66 7.31
N THR A 5 48.70 5.15 6.25
CA THR A 5 49.18 5.92 5.10
C THR A 5 47.95 6.44 4.34
N PRO A 6 47.90 7.74 3.96
CA PRO A 6 46.80 8.24 3.15
C PRO A 6 46.95 7.72 1.71
N ASP A 7 45.87 7.17 1.18
CA ASP A 7 45.73 6.77 -0.22
C ASP A 7 45.74 8.03 -1.13
N PRO A 8 46.63 8.12 -2.14
CA PRO A 8 46.68 9.25 -3.07
C PRO A 8 45.56 9.24 -4.13
N ALA A 9 44.64 8.29 -4.12
CA ALA A 9 43.45 8.30 -4.96
C ALA A 9 42.19 8.20 -4.10
N GLY A 10 41.68 9.36 -3.67
CA GLY A 10 40.50 9.50 -2.80
C GLY A 10 39.21 9.04 -3.47
N GLU A 11 39.00 7.74 -3.59
CA GLU A 11 37.70 7.16 -3.91
C GLU A 11 36.83 7.21 -2.64
N ARG A 12 36.06 8.30 -2.53
CA ARG A 12 35.01 8.40 -1.52
C ARG A 12 34.04 7.24 -1.74
N VAL A 13 33.94 6.33 -0.77
CA VAL A 13 32.82 5.37 -0.70
C VAL A 13 31.55 6.21 -0.58
N VAL A 14 30.86 6.39 -1.71
CA VAL A 14 29.61 7.15 -1.79
C VAL A 14 28.56 6.33 -1.07
N ALA A 15 28.08 6.82 0.08
CA ALA A 15 26.89 6.25 0.74
C ALA A 15 25.76 6.10 -0.31
N PRO A 16 25.00 4.99 -0.30
CA PRO A 16 23.94 4.80 -1.28
C PRO A 16 23.04 6.03 -1.27
N LYS A 17 22.94 6.71 -2.42
CA LYS A 17 22.10 7.90 -2.56
C LYS A 17 20.70 7.52 -2.11
N ALA A 18 20.25 8.07 -0.97
CA ALA A 18 18.88 7.90 -0.52
C ALA A 18 17.97 8.27 -1.69
N LYS A 19 17.07 7.36 -2.07
CA LYS A 19 16.10 7.64 -3.13
C LYS A 19 15.35 8.91 -2.73
N PRO A 20 15.19 9.90 -3.62
CA PRO A 20 14.47 11.12 -3.28
C PRO A 20 13.06 10.75 -2.82
N PHE A 21 12.75 11.03 -1.56
CA PHE A 21 11.40 10.94 -1.04
C PHE A 21 10.64 12.16 -1.58
N THR A 22 10.02 11.98 -2.74
CA THR A 22 9.05 12.96 -3.22
C THR A 22 7.79 12.78 -2.37
N LEU A 23 7.51 13.77 -1.52
CA LEU A 23 6.18 13.96 -0.95
C LEU A 23 5.27 14.22 -2.15
N ARG A 24 4.69 13.17 -2.73
CA ARG A 24 3.80 13.34 -3.88
C ARG A 24 2.62 14.18 -3.38
N ALA A 25 2.48 15.37 -3.96
CA ALA A 25 1.41 16.33 -3.70
C ALA A 25 0.10 15.86 -4.36
N ASP A 26 -0.23 14.57 -4.29
CA ASP A 26 -1.53 14.08 -4.71
C ASP A 26 -2.51 14.28 -3.54
N ALA A 27 -3.43 15.22 -3.72
CA ALA A 27 -4.54 15.38 -2.78
C ALA A 27 -5.33 14.06 -2.70
N PRO A 28 -5.84 13.69 -1.52
CA PRO A 28 -6.37 12.35 -1.29
C PRO A 28 -7.58 12.03 -2.18
N HIS A 29 -8.30 13.06 -2.66
CA HIS A 29 -9.44 12.95 -3.57
C HIS A 29 -9.06 12.79 -5.05
N LEU A 30 -7.79 12.95 -5.41
CA LEU A 30 -7.33 12.73 -6.77
C LEU A 30 -7.14 11.22 -7.06
N PRO A 31 -7.37 10.77 -8.30
CA PRO A 31 -7.09 9.40 -8.70
C PRO A 31 -5.63 9.02 -8.45
N ALA A 32 -5.41 7.77 -8.01
CA ALA A 32 -4.07 7.25 -7.79
C ALA A 32 -3.30 7.10 -9.11
N ALA A 33 -2.01 7.42 -9.09
CA ALA A 33 -1.12 7.15 -10.22
C ALA A 33 -0.96 5.65 -10.47
N PHE A 34 -0.79 5.28 -11.74
CA PHE A 34 -0.59 3.92 -12.18
C PHE A 34 0.43 3.85 -13.33
N SER A 35 1.05 2.70 -13.49
CA SER A 35 1.83 2.28 -14.64
C SER A 35 0.96 1.52 -15.64
N VAL A 36 1.46 1.37 -16.88
CA VAL A 36 0.76 0.59 -17.93
C VAL A 36 0.51 -0.86 -17.48
N ALA A 37 1.49 -1.47 -16.78
CA ALA A 37 1.36 -2.82 -16.27
C ALA A 37 0.27 -2.95 -15.19
N GLU A 38 0.21 -2.02 -14.24
CA GLU A 38 -0.83 -1.99 -13.20
C GLU A 38 -2.22 -1.77 -13.82
N HIS A 39 -2.34 -0.86 -14.80
CA HIS A 39 -3.59 -0.62 -15.52
C HIS A 39 -4.08 -1.88 -16.24
N ALA A 40 -3.20 -2.53 -17.02
CA ALA A 40 -3.53 -3.76 -17.73
C ALA A 40 -3.88 -4.91 -16.77
N ALA A 41 -3.18 -5.01 -15.63
CA ALA A 41 -3.46 -6.01 -14.61
C ALA A 41 -4.85 -5.83 -13.98
N VAL A 42 -5.25 -4.59 -13.66
CA VAL A 42 -6.60 -4.30 -13.13
C VAL A 42 -7.68 -4.58 -14.18
N GLN A 43 -7.45 -4.26 -15.45
CA GLN A 43 -8.37 -4.61 -16.54
C GLN A 43 -8.52 -6.12 -16.71
N ALA A 44 -7.40 -6.86 -16.72
CA ALA A 44 -7.42 -8.32 -16.81
C ALA A 44 -8.11 -8.96 -15.60
N LEU A 45 -7.93 -8.39 -14.40
CA LEU A 45 -8.59 -8.83 -13.18
C LEU A 45 -10.11 -8.65 -13.29
N ALA A 46 -10.56 -7.48 -13.74
CA ALA A 46 -11.98 -7.18 -13.95
C ALA A 46 -12.62 -8.11 -15.00
N ALA A 47 -11.86 -8.51 -16.02
CA ALA A 47 -12.32 -9.45 -17.04
C ALA A 47 -12.26 -10.93 -16.61
N GLY A 48 -11.74 -11.24 -15.42
CA GLY A 48 -11.55 -12.62 -14.95
C GLY A 48 -10.46 -13.40 -15.69
N MET A 49 -9.54 -12.71 -16.37
CA MET A 49 -8.48 -13.30 -17.20
C MET A 49 -7.06 -12.99 -16.71
N ALA A 50 -6.92 -12.37 -15.53
CA ALA A 50 -5.61 -12.03 -14.99
C ALA A 50 -4.76 -13.27 -14.71
N SER A 51 -3.50 -13.25 -15.19
CA SER A 51 -2.48 -14.22 -14.77
C SER A 51 -2.22 -14.14 -13.26
N PRO A 52 -1.61 -15.16 -12.64
CA PRO A 52 -1.25 -15.13 -11.22
C PRO A 52 -0.42 -13.90 -10.82
N GLU A 53 0.50 -13.46 -11.68
CA GLU A 53 1.32 -12.26 -11.48
C GLU A 53 0.49 -10.99 -11.57
N GLN A 54 -0.44 -10.92 -12.53
CA GLN A 54 -1.34 -9.77 -12.70
C GLN A 54 -2.32 -9.65 -11.53
N GLN A 55 -2.80 -10.76 -10.98
CA GLN A 55 -3.67 -10.76 -9.78
C GLN A 55 -2.95 -10.11 -8.59
N GLN A 56 -1.70 -10.54 -8.33
CA GLN A 56 -0.87 -9.97 -7.26
C GLN A 56 -0.56 -8.50 -7.51
N LEU A 57 -0.18 -8.13 -8.74
CA LEU A 57 0.11 -6.75 -9.11
C LEU A 57 -1.11 -5.83 -8.95
N ALA A 58 -2.30 -6.30 -9.35
CA ALA A 58 -3.54 -5.54 -9.20
C ALA A 58 -3.90 -5.34 -7.72
N LEU A 59 -3.81 -6.40 -6.90
CA LEU A 59 -4.03 -6.30 -5.45
C LEU A 59 -3.03 -5.36 -4.77
N ASP A 60 -1.76 -5.44 -5.15
CA ASP A 60 -0.71 -4.57 -4.63
C ASP A 60 -1.02 -3.09 -4.94
N TRP A 61 -1.36 -2.77 -6.20
CA TRP A 61 -1.73 -1.42 -6.60
C TRP A 61 -2.98 -0.92 -5.87
N ILE A 62 -4.01 -1.75 -5.73
CA ILE A 62 -5.24 -1.39 -4.99
C ILE A 62 -4.91 -1.02 -3.55
N ILE A 63 -4.13 -1.85 -2.84
CA ILE A 63 -3.84 -1.65 -1.41
C ILE A 63 -2.89 -0.46 -1.19
N HIS A 64 -1.80 -0.39 -1.96
CA HIS A 64 -0.72 0.57 -1.72
C HIS A 64 -0.94 1.92 -2.42
N ARG A 65 -1.57 1.94 -3.60
CA ARG A 65 -1.76 3.18 -4.38
C ARG A 65 -3.18 3.69 -4.29
N ALA A 66 -4.18 2.87 -4.61
CA ALA A 66 -5.58 3.31 -4.66
C ALA A 66 -6.14 3.58 -3.25
N ALA A 67 -5.92 2.68 -2.29
CA ALA A 67 -6.39 2.83 -0.93
C ALA A 67 -5.40 3.56 0.00
N ARG A 68 -4.10 3.62 -0.35
CA ARG A 68 -3.03 4.18 0.50
C ARG A 68 -3.07 3.63 1.92
N THR A 69 -3.30 2.32 2.05
CA THR A 69 -3.62 1.65 3.32
C THR A 69 -2.58 1.89 4.42
N TYR A 70 -1.31 2.04 4.03
CA TYR A 70 -0.18 2.16 4.95
C TYR A 70 0.36 3.60 5.07
N ASP A 71 -0.24 4.56 4.38
CA ASP A 71 0.19 5.95 4.43
C ASP A 71 -0.39 6.66 5.67
N LEU A 72 0.31 7.70 6.14
CA LEU A 72 -0.23 8.64 7.10
C LEU A 72 -1.37 9.45 6.46
N SER A 73 -2.53 9.43 7.11
CA SER A 73 -3.76 10.09 6.68
C SER A 73 -3.84 11.55 7.10
N PHE A 74 -3.16 11.94 8.18
CA PHE A 74 -3.24 13.29 8.76
C PHE A 74 -2.78 14.37 7.78
N ARG A 75 -3.64 15.37 7.54
CA ARG A 75 -3.39 16.57 6.75
C ARG A 75 -3.69 17.79 7.61
N ASP A 76 -2.64 18.39 8.16
CA ASP A 76 -2.69 19.44 9.19
C ASP A 76 -3.67 20.58 8.86
N ALA A 77 -3.56 21.17 7.68
CA ALA A 77 -4.38 22.31 7.26
C ALA A 77 -5.69 21.92 6.53
N ASP A 78 -5.96 20.63 6.32
CA ASP A 78 -7.08 20.14 5.52
C ASP A 78 -7.78 18.95 6.19
N THR A 79 -8.71 19.27 7.09
CA THR A 79 -9.50 18.26 7.81
C THR A 79 -10.36 17.40 6.88
N HIS A 80 -10.84 17.96 5.76
CA HIS A 80 -11.56 17.20 4.73
C HIS A 80 -10.62 16.26 3.97
N GLY A 81 -9.39 16.70 3.69
CA GLY A 81 -8.33 15.87 3.15
C GLY A 81 -8.02 14.68 4.07
N THR A 82 -7.92 14.92 5.38
CA THR A 82 -7.75 13.83 6.37
C THR A 82 -8.92 12.85 6.32
N ALA A 83 -10.16 13.34 6.34
CA ALA A 83 -11.35 12.48 6.26
C ALA A 83 -11.39 11.63 4.98
N PHE A 84 -11.06 12.22 3.83
CA PHE A 84 -10.99 11.48 2.57
C PHE A 84 -9.88 10.42 2.58
N ALA A 85 -8.70 10.78 3.11
CA ALA A 85 -7.57 9.85 3.25
C ALA A 85 -7.93 8.65 4.14
N GLU A 86 -8.63 8.89 5.26
CA GLU A 86 -9.14 7.82 6.12
C GLU A 86 -10.18 6.93 5.43
N GLY A 87 -11.11 7.51 4.65
CA GLY A 87 -12.07 6.73 3.86
C GLY A 87 -11.40 5.78 2.85
N ARG A 88 -10.35 6.26 2.18
CA ARG A 88 -9.52 5.41 1.28
C ARG A 88 -8.81 4.31 2.07
N ARG A 89 -8.16 4.68 3.17
CA ARG A 89 -7.43 3.75 4.03
C ARG A 89 -8.34 2.65 4.57
N PHE A 90 -9.54 3.01 5.02
CA PHE A 90 -10.56 2.07 5.47
C PHE A 90 -10.89 1.02 4.41
N THR A 91 -11.09 1.43 3.15
CA THR A 91 -11.34 0.52 2.03
C THR A 91 -10.21 -0.49 1.86
N GLY A 92 -8.96 -0.04 1.93
CA GLY A 92 -7.79 -0.92 1.86
C GLY A 92 -7.67 -1.88 3.04
N LEU A 93 -7.97 -1.42 4.26
CA LEU A 93 -7.99 -2.25 5.46
C LEU A 93 -9.02 -3.39 5.35
N GLN A 94 -10.15 -3.18 4.66
CA GLN A 94 -11.11 -4.25 4.40
C GLN A 94 -10.51 -5.35 3.52
N VAL A 95 -9.76 -4.99 2.48
CA VAL A 95 -9.07 -5.96 1.62
C VAL A 95 -7.97 -6.69 2.41
N VAL A 96 -7.13 -5.95 3.14
CA VAL A 96 -6.07 -6.53 3.97
C VAL A 96 -6.63 -7.50 5.02
N ARG A 97 -7.76 -7.17 5.64
CA ARG A 97 -8.46 -8.09 6.54
C ARG A 97 -8.83 -9.39 5.84
N MET A 98 -9.46 -9.32 4.66
CA MET A 98 -9.85 -10.52 3.91
C MET A 98 -8.65 -11.40 3.54
N LEU A 99 -7.50 -10.78 3.22
CA LEU A 99 -6.28 -11.51 2.85
C LEU A 99 -5.58 -12.18 4.04
N ASN A 100 -5.70 -11.59 5.24
CA ASN A 100 -4.91 -12.00 6.42
C ASN A 100 -5.73 -12.68 7.51
N THR A 101 -7.05 -12.83 7.33
CA THR A 101 -7.91 -13.51 8.30
C THR A 101 -8.36 -14.86 7.77
N ARG A 102 -8.54 -15.82 8.68
CA ARG A 102 -9.18 -17.10 8.38
C ARG A 102 -10.66 -16.96 8.65
N LEU A 103 -11.49 -17.45 7.73
CA LEU A 103 -12.93 -17.52 7.95
C LEU A 103 -13.22 -18.59 9.01
N VAL A 104 -13.74 -18.17 10.15
CA VAL A 104 -14.30 -19.06 11.16
C VAL A 104 -15.81 -18.88 11.12
N LEU A 105 -16.52 -19.91 10.69
CA LEU A 105 -17.98 -19.93 10.72
C LEU A 105 -18.41 -20.37 12.11
N GLU A 106 -18.73 -19.41 12.99
CA GLU A 106 -19.42 -19.72 14.24
C GLU A 106 -20.88 -20.08 13.91
N THR A 107 -21.20 -21.37 13.92
CA THR A 107 -22.59 -21.80 13.92
C THR A 107 -23.19 -21.41 15.26
N ARG A 108 -24.02 -20.35 15.26
CA ARG A 108 -24.80 -19.97 16.44
C ARG A 108 -25.57 -21.20 16.92
N PRO A 109 -25.44 -21.63 18.19
CA PRO A 109 -26.22 -22.75 18.69
C PRO A 109 -27.70 -22.41 18.53
N ALA A 110 -28.47 -23.38 18.02
CA ALA A 110 -29.91 -23.24 17.85
C ALA A 110 -30.52 -22.93 19.22
N THR A 111 -31.04 -21.70 19.35
CA THR A 111 -32.01 -21.22 20.36
C THR A 111 -31.99 -21.95 21.71
N GLU A 112 -31.38 -21.31 22.72
CA GLU A 112 -31.79 -21.58 24.10
C GLU A 112 -33.29 -21.21 24.22
N GLU A 113 -34.13 -22.20 24.51
CA GLU A 113 -35.55 -21.99 24.77
C GLU A 113 -35.71 -21.08 26.00
N PRO A 114 -36.62 -20.08 25.96
CA PRO A 114 -36.84 -19.21 27.11
C PRO A 114 -37.41 -20.03 28.28
N LYS A 115 -36.77 -19.94 29.44
CA LYS A 115 -37.30 -20.42 30.72
C LYS A 115 -38.39 -19.51 31.25
#